data_AF-A0A7W1H9N3-F1
#
_entry.id   AF-A0A7W1H9N3-F1
#
_cell.length_a   1.000
_cell.length_b   1.000
_cell.length_c   1.000
_cell.angle_alpha   90.00
_cell.angle_beta   90.00
_cell.angle_gamma   90.00
#
_symmetry.space_group_name_H-M   'P 1'
#
loop_
_entity.id
_entity.type
_entity.pdbx_description
1 polymer ?
#
loop_
_entity_poly.entity_id
_entity_poly.type
_entity_poly.pdbx_seq_one_letter_code
_entity_poly.pdbx_strand_id
1 'polypeptide(L)'
;MSKSISIAEPATVVTDYLIAGACGYFAFSLAVGGASAEWVLGFVLGGLTALVGGTVHGFPELGGRRGHAALWSLTLLLFGASAVAFGSGALSVAYVGIPPVVVQLAATAALGAYMLAILREPQFRVAGKLTLVMLAAFWAMCVSLALRDYTNPAWLMVACVLLNAAGIAVQLTKLAPHPRFNHNDLFHVLQLAALWCLYLAVRAIS
;
A
#
# COMPACT_ATOMS: atom_id res chain seq x y z
N MET A 1 -28.40 26.69 14.31
CA MET A 1 -27.88 25.40 14.82
C MET A 1 -26.75 24.97 13.91
N SER A 2 -25.50 24.97 14.36
CA SER A 2 -24.42 24.38 13.55
C SER A 2 -24.66 22.87 13.50
N LYS A 3 -24.72 22.30 12.29
CA LYS A 3 -24.72 20.85 12.12
C LYS A 3 -23.39 20.36 12.70
N SER A 4 -23.41 19.52 13.74
CA SER A 4 -22.20 18.85 14.20
C SER A 4 -21.65 18.03 13.03
N ILE A 5 -20.40 18.27 12.63
CA ILE A 5 -19.72 17.44 11.66
C ILE A 5 -19.49 16.08 12.34
N SER A 6 -20.30 15.08 11.99
CA SER A 6 -20.12 13.71 12.45
C SER A 6 -19.15 13.00 11.50
N ILE A 7 -18.10 12.39 12.05
CA ILE A 7 -17.20 11.52 11.30
C ILE A 7 -17.93 10.20 11.03
N ALA A 8 -17.98 9.76 9.78
CA ALA A 8 -18.78 8.59 9.38
C ALA A 8 -18.16 7.27 9.86
N GLU A 9 -16.85 7.09 9.67
CA GLU A 9 -16.11 5.91 10.11
C GLU A 9 -14.91 6.32 11.00
N PRO A 10 -15.11 6.63 12.29
CA PRO A 10 -14.05 7.18 13.13
C PRO A 10 -12.83 6.26 13.29
N ALA A 11 -13.05 4.95 13.41
CA ALA A 11 -11.96 3.98 13.51
C ALA A 11 -11.15 3.91 12.20
N THR A 12 -11.83 3.98 11.05
CA THR A 12 -11.18 3.90 9.73
C THR A 12 -10.29 5.12 9.53
N VAL A 13 -10.80 6.31 9.87
CA VAL A 13 -10.00 7.56 9.83
C VAL A 13 -8.74 7.46 10.69
N VAL A 14 -8.87 6.98 11.92
CA VAL A 14 -7.73 6.84 12.84
C VAL A 14 -6.70 5.87 12.28
N THR A 15 -7.14 4.69 11.83
CA THR A 15 -6.23 3.67 11.29
C THR A 15 -5.54 4.13 10.00
N ASP A 16 -6.26 4.83 9.11
CA ASP A 16 -5.69 5.45 7.91
C ASP A 16 -4.62 6.49 8.26
N TYR A 17 -4.90 7.39 9.21
CA TYR A 17 -3.95 8.44 9.57
C TYR A 17 -2.73 7.90 10.34
N LEU A 18 -2.89 6.79 11.07
CA LEU A 18 -1.76 6.05 11.64
C LEU A 18 -0.87 5.45 10.53
N ILE A 19 -1.46 4.85 9.48
CA ILE A 19 -0.72 4.39 8.31
C ILE A 19 0.00 5.57 7.63
N ALA A 20 -0.68 6.69 7.43
CA ALA A 20 -0.11 7.87 6.81
C ALA A 20 1.13 8.38 7.56
N GLY A 21 1.03 8.50 8.88
CA GLY A 21 2.16 8.90 9.74
C GLY A 21 3.30 7.89 9.75
N ALA A 22 2.99 6.60 9.85
CA ALA A 22 3.98 5.52 9.83
C ALA A 22 4.75 5.48 8.49
N CYS A 23 4.04 5.55 7.36
CA CYS A 23 4.64 5.65 6.04
C CYS A 23 5.54 6.87 5.89
N GLY A 24 5.12 8.04 6.42
CA GLY A 24 5.97 9.24 6.44
C GLY A 24 7.27 9.02 7.21
N TYR A 25 7.20 8.39 8.38
CA TYR A 25 8.39 8.02 9.16
C TYR A 25 9.28 7.01 8.41
N PHE A 26 8.71 5.96 7.82
CA PHE A 26 9.47 4.95 7.06
C PHE A 26 10.19 5.57 5.87
N ALA A 27 9.47 6.38 5.08
CA ALA A 27 10.05 7.08 3.94
C ALA A 27 11.23 7.97 4.35
N PHE A 28 11.06 8.78 5.40
CA PHE A 28 12.14 9.62 5.93
C PHE A 28 13.32 8.79 6.41
N SER A 29 13.07 7.77 7.24
CA SER A 29 14.12 6.91 7.79
C SER A 29 14.90 6.17 6.69
N LEU A 30 14.22 5.70 5.64
CA LEU A 30 14.86 5.01 4.52
C LEU A 30 15.63 5.97 3.62
N ALA A 31 15.11 7.18 3.38
CA ALA A 31 15.82 8.20 2.61
C ALA A 31 17.13 8.62 3.29
N VAL A 32 17.10 8.85 4.61
CA VAL A 32 18.31 9.15 5.40
C VAL A 32 19.27 7.96 5.41
N GLY A 33 18.74 6.74 5.40
CA GLY A 33 19.51 5.49 5.36
C GLY A 33 20.07 5.13 3.98
N GLY A 34 19.85 5.94 2.93
CA GLY A 34 20.38 5.66 1.59
C GLY A 34 19.64 4.57 0.81
N ALA A 35 18.42 4.21 1.22
CA ALA A 35 17.59 3.28 0.46
C ALA A 35 17.26 3.83 -0.94
N SER A 36 16.97 2.92 -1.88
CA SER A 36 16.64 3.32 -3.24
C SER A 36 15.34 4.15 -3.31
N ALA A 37 15.25 4.99 -4.34
CA ALA A 37 14.15 5.94 -4.50
C ALA A 37 12.77 5.25 -4.62
N GLU A 38 12.72 4.04 -5.17
CA GLU A 38 11.50 3.25 -5.31
C GLU A 38 10.85 2.95 -3.96
N TRP A 39 11.66 2.59 -2.95
CA TRP A 39 11.18 2.31 -1.60
C TRP A 39 10.63 3.56 -0.93
N VAL A 40 11.40 4.65 -0.98
CA VAL A 40 11.01 5.94 -0.41
C VAL A 40 9.72 6.43 -1.06
N LEU A 41 9.65 6.40 -2.39
CA LEU A 41 8.47 6.82 -3.15
C LEU A 41 7.25 5.93 -2.85
N GLY A 42 7.45 4.62 -2.73
CA GLY A 42 6.40 3.68 -2.35
C GLY A 42 5.75 4.04 -1.02
N PHE A 43 6.56 4.34 0.00
CA PHE A 43 6.05 4.77 1.31
C PHE A 43 5.42 6.16 1.28
N VAL A 44 6.01 7.14 0.57
CA VAL A 44 5.39 8.48 0.42
C VAL A 44 4.00 8.36 -0.22
N LEU A 45 3.89 7.65 -1.34
CA LEU A 45 2.62 7.46 -2.05
C LEU A 45 1.63 6.63 -1.24
N GLY A 46 2.10 5.61 -0.51
CA GLY A 46 1.28 4.82 0.39
C GLY A 46 0.72 5.65 1.55
N GLY A 47 1.54 6.55 2.11
CA GLY A 47 1.10 7.49 3.14
C GLY A 47 0.05 8.48 2.63
N LEU A 48 0.27 9.04 1.43
CA LEU A 48 -0.72 9.91 0.77
C LEU A 48 -2.01 9.16 0.44
N THR A 49 -1.92 7.89 0.03
CA THR A 49 -3.08 7.02 -0.19
C THR A 49 -3.93 6.93 1.08
N ALA A 50 -3.32 6.58 2.21
CA ALA A 50 -4.03 6.46 3.48
C ALA A 50 -4.59 7.81 3.96
N LEU A 51 -3.84 8.91 3.78
CA LEU A 51 -4.31 10.25 4.14
C LEU A 51 -5.58 10.65 3.36
N VAL A 52 -5.58 10.44 2.04
CA VAL A 52 -6.75 10.75 1.21
C VAL A 52 -7.88 9.75 1.49
N GLY A 53 -7.58 8.46 1.63
CA GLY A 53 -8.54 7.40 1.96
C GLY A 53 -9.26 7.66 3.28
N GLY A 54 -8.53 7.99 4.34
CA GLY A 54 -9.11 8.35 5.63
C GLY A 54 -10.00 9.58 5.54
N THR A 55 -9.65 10.55 4.69
CA THR A 55 -10.50 11.71 4.42
C THR A 55 -11.81 11.31 3.72
N VAL A 56 -11.76 10.39 2.76
CA VAL A 56 -12.94 9.84 2.08
C VAL A 56 -13.86 9.08 3.06
N HIS A 57 -13.29 8.23 3.92
CA HIS A 57 -14.04 7.47 4.93
C HIS A 57 -14.61 8.35 6.04
N GLY A 58 -13.88 9.39 6.45
CA GLY A 58 -14.31 10.28 7.52
C GLY A 58 -15.39 11.27 7.10
N PHE A 59 -15.27 11.81 5.88
CA PHE A 59 -16.05 12.95 5.41
C PHE A 59 -16.71 12.65 4.05
N PRO A 60 -17.70 11.74 4.00
CA PRO A 60 -18.31 11.32 2.74
C PRO A 60 -19.03 12.45 1.98
N GLU A 61 -19.48 13.48 2.68
CA GLU A 61 -20.16 14.66 2.11
C GLU A 61 -19.19 15.74 1.60
N LEU A 62 -17.87 15.56 1.78
CA LEU A 62 -16.87 16.55 1.39
C LEU A 62 -16.87 16.76 -0.14
N GLY A 63 -17.25 17.98 -0.56
CA GLY A 63 -17.37 18.32 -1.98
C GLY A 63 -18.53 17.63 -2.70
N GLY A 64 -19.50 17.07 -1.96
CA GLY A 64 -20.63 16.31 -2.49
C GLY A 64 -20.21 15.08 -3.31
N ARG A 65 -21.13 14.55 -4.11
CA ARG A 65 -20.90 13.33 -4.91
C ARG A 65 -19.66 13.41 -5.81
N ARG A 66 -19.40 14.57 -6.42
CA ARG A 66 -18.25 14.78 -7.32
C ARG A 66 -16.94 14.87 -6.55
N GLY A 67 -16.91 15.59 -5.43
CA GLY A 67 -15.74 15.67 -4.56
C GLY A 67 -15.35 14.31 -3.99
N HIS A 68 -16.33 13.57 -3.46
CA HIS A 68 -16.12 12.22 -2.95
C HIS A 68 -15.57 11.28 -4.04
N ALA A 69 -16.17 11.27 -5.24
CA ALA A 69 -15.69 10.44 -6.35
C ALA A 69 -14.27 10.82 -6.80
N ALA A 70 -13.94 12.12 -6.83
CA ALA A 70 -12.60 12.58 -7.18
C ALA A 70 -11.54 12.16 -6.15
N LEU A 71 -11.84 12.32 -4.85
CA LEU A 71 -10.96 11.91 -3.76
C LEU A 71 -10.77 10.39 -3.73
N TRP A 72 -11.83 9.63 -4.00
CA TRP A 72 -11.75 8.17 -4.11
C TRP A 72 -10.88 7.74 -5.30
N SER A 73 -11.07 8.33 -6.48
CA SER A 73 -10.20 8.06 -7.63
C SER A 73 -8.74 8.43 -7.34
N LEU A 74 -8.49 9.56 -6.67
CA LEU A 74 -7.14 9.95 -6.25
C LEU A 74 -6.53 8.93 -5.29
N THR A 75 -7.32 8.43 -4.33
CA THR A 75 -6.89 7.36 -3.40
C THR A 75 -6.44 6.12 -4.19
N LEU A 76 -7.25 5.65 -5.14
CA LEU A 76 -6.91 4.48 -5.94
C LEU A 76 -5.71 4.70 -6.88
N LEU A 77 -5.53 5.91 -7.43
CA LEU A 77 -4.38 6.24 -8.26
C LEU A 77 -3.07 6.26 -7.44
N LEU A 78 -3.09 6.89 -6.27
CA LEU A 78 -1.96 6.91 -5.33
C LEU A 78 -1.61 5.50 -4.87
N PHE A 79 -2.63 4.67 -4.56
CA PHE A 79 -2.45 3.28 -4.18
C PHE A 79 -1.69 2.50 -5.26
N GLY A 80 -2.10 2.61 -6.52
CA GLY A 80 -1.44 1.90 -7.60
C GLY A 80 -0.03 2.40 -7.89
N ALA A 81 0.19 3.72 -7.79
CA ALA A 81 1.53 4.28 -7.92
C ALA A 81 2.46 3.80 -6.80
N SER A 82 1.95 3.69 -5.56
CA SER A 82 2.67 3.09 -4.44
C SER A 82 2.99 1.61 -4.70
N ALA A 83 2.01 0.82 -5.16
CA ALA A 83 2.21 -0.59 -5.46
C ALA A 83 3.24 -0.83 -6.57
N VAL A 84 3.28 0.02 -7.60
CA VAL A 84 4.28 -0.04 -8.67
C VAL A 84 5.68 0.35 -8.17
N ALA A 85 5.79 1.35 -7.31
CA ALA A 85 7.06 1.73 -6.69
C ALA A 85 7.61 0.60 -5.81
N PHE A 86 6.78 0.02 -4.93
CA PHE A 86 7.16 -1.13 -4.12
C PHE A 86 7.51 -2.36 -4.97
N GLY A 87 6.73 -2.65 -6.01
CA GLY A 87 7.01 -3.75 -6.93
C GLY A 87 8.34 -3.57 -7.66
N SER A 88 8.65 -2.35 -8.11
CA SER A 88 9.94 -2.01 -8.74
C SER A 88 11.11 -2.21 -7.78
N GLY A 89 10.97 -1.73 -6.53
CA GLY A 89 11.97 -1.96 -5.48
C GLY A 89 12.18 -3.45 -5.19
N ALA A 90 11.11 -4.22 -5.10
CA ALA A 90 11.20 -5.66 -4.83
C ALA A 90 11.89 -6.42 -5.98
N LEU A 91 11.59 -6.05 -7.22
CA LEU A 91 12.21 -6.64 -8.40
C LEU A 91 13.68 -6.25 -8.58
N SER A 92 14.10 -5.06 -8.14
CA SER A 92 15.52 -4.67 -8.17
C SER A 92 16.34 -5.48 -7.18
N VAL A 93 15.73 -5.92 -6.07
CA VAL A 93 16.34 -6.84 -5.11
C VAL A 93 16.30 -8.28 -5.61
N ALA A 94 15.19 -8.70 -6.24
CA ALA A 94 15.02 -10.05 -6.75
C ALA A 94 16.06 -10.35 -7.85
N TYR A 95 16.91 -11.36 -7.67
CA TYR A 95 17.90 -11.76 -8.66
C TYR A 95 17.25 -12.51 -9.83
N VAL A 96 16.50 -11.80 -10.66
CA VAL A 96 15.80 -12.37 -11.82
C VAL A 96 16.62 -12.30 -13.12
N GLY A 97 17.84 -11.75 -13.08
CA GLY A 97 18.69 -11.58 -14.26
C GLY A 97 18.11 -10.63 -15.31
N ILE A 98 17.11 -9.82 -14.94
CA ILE A 98 16.42 -8.88 -15.82
C ILE A 98 17.12 -7.52 -15.74
N PRO A 99 17.49 -6.89 -16.87
CA PRO A 99 18.07 -5.55 -16.87
C PRO A 99 17.14 -4.53 -16.19
N PRO A 100 17.66 -3.60 -15.36
CA PRO A 100 16.83 -2.62 -14.64
C PRO A 100 15.88 -1.81 -15.54
N VAL A 101 16.32 -1.47 -16.75
CA VAL A 101 15.49 -0.76 -17.75
C VAL A 101 14.24 -1.54 -18.13
N VAL A 102 14.30 -2.87 -18.22
CA VAL A 102 13.15 -3.71 -18.56
C VAL A 102 12.15 -3.72 -17.40
N VAL A 103 12.63 -3.79 -16.16
CA VAL A 103 11.78 -3.70 -14.95
C VAL A 103 11.07 -2.34 -14.92
N GLN A 104 11.79 -1.24 -15.16
CA GLN A 104 11.22 0.10 -15.17
C GLN A 104 10.17 0.30 -16.29
N LEU A 105 10.43 -0.22 -17.50
CA LEU A 105 9.47 -0.17 -18.60
C LEU A 105 8.21 -0.99 -18.28
N ALA A 106 8.36 -2.20 -17.74
CA ALA A 106 7.24 -3.03 -17.34
C ALA A 106 6.41 -2.37 -16.22
N ALA A 107 7.07 -1.79 -15.22
CA ALA A 107 6.45 -1.03 -14.14
C ALA A 107 5.66 0.18 -14.66
N THR A 108 6.27 0.95 -15.58
CA THR A 108 5.62 2.12 -16.21
C THR A 108 4.40 1.70 -17.03
N ALA A 109 4.52 0.63 -17.83
CA ALA A 109 3.39 0.10 -18.61
C ALA A 109 2.26 -0.40 -17.69
N ALA A 110 2.60 -1.13 -16.62
CA ALA A 110 1.65 -1.61 -15.64
C ALA A 110 0.92 -0.45 -14.94
N LEU A 111 1.64 0.61 -14.56
CA LEU A 111 1.06 1.81 -13.98
C LEU A 111 0.11 2.52 -14.95
N GLY A 112 0.53 2.70 -16.21
CA GLY A 112 -0.31 3.32 -17.24
C GLY A 112 -1.60 2.54 -17.49
N ALA A 113 -1.50 1.22 -17.60
CA ALA A 113 -2.66 0.34 -17.74
C ALA A 113 -3.59 0.40 -16.52
N TYR A 114 -3.02 0.40 -15.32
CA TYR A 114 -3.77 0.53 -14.07
C TYR A 114 -4.49 1.89 -13.96
N MET A 115 -3.78 2.99 -14.22
CA MET A 115 -4.36 4.34 -14.20
C MET A 115 -5.54 4.44 -15.17
N LEU A 116 -5.38 3.92 -16.39
CA LEU A 116 -6.45 3.89 -17.38
C LEU A 116 -7.66 3.07 -16.89
N ALA A 117 -7.41 1.92 -16.24
CA ALA A 117 -8.47 1.10 -15.67
C ALA A 117 -9.23 1.83 -14.55
N ILE A 118 -8.52 2.49 -13.61
CA ILE A 118 -9.13 3.26 -12.52
C ILE A 118 -9.92 4.46 -13.03
N LEU A 119 -9.41 5.17 -14.04
CA LEU A 119 -10.13 6.31 -14.63
C LEU A 119 -11.42 5.90 -15.34
N ARG A 120 -11.52 4.65 -15.81
CA ARG A 120 -12.75 4.08 -16.39
C ARG A 120 -13.69 3.52 -15.32
N GLU A 121 -13.12 2.81 -14.35
CA GLU A 121 -13.85 2.09 -13.31
C GLU A 121 -13.11 2.24 -11.96
N PRO A 122 -13.42 3.27 -11.15
CA PRO A 122 -12.74 3.54 -9.88
C PRO A 122 -13.24 2.58 -8.78
N GLN A 123 -13.05 1.29 -9.01
CA GLN A 123 -13.46 0.22 -8.11
C GLN A 123 -12.24 -0.37 -7.41
N PHE A 124 -12.39 -0.63 -6.11
CA PHE A 124 -11.36 -1.27 -5.29
C PHE A 124 -10.90 -2.64 -5.85
N ARG A 125 -11.79 -3.35 -6.55
CA ARG A 125 -11.44 -4.64 -7.19
C ARG A 125 -10.30 -4.52 -8.21
N VAL A 126 -10.19 -3.39 -8.90
CA VAL A 126 -9.10 -3.13 -9.84
C VAL A 126 -7.77 -2.97 -9.09
N ALA A 127 -7.77 -2.23 -7.98
CA ALA A 127 -6.64 -2.12 -7.06
C ALA A 127 -6.21 -3.47 -6.47
N GLY A 128 -7.18 -4.32 -6.13
CA GLY A 128 -6.92 -5.69 -5.66
C GLY A 128 -6.13 -6.54 -6.66
N LYS A 129 -6.39 -6.40 -7.97
CA LYS A 129 -5.62 -7.14 -9.01
C LYS A 129 -4.16 -6.69 -9.08
N LEU A 130 -3.90 -5.38 -9.02
CA LEU A 130 -2.53 -4.86 -9.01
C LEU A 130 -1.77 -5.30 -7.75
N THR A 131 -2.47 -5.40 -6.62
CA THR A 131 -1.91 -5.91 -5.37
C THR A 131 -1.34 -7.33 -5.55
N LEU A 132 -2.01 -8.21 -6.29
CA LEU A 132 -1.51 -9.57 -6.56
C LEU A 132 -0.18 -9.56 -7.34
N VAL A 133 -0.02 -8.63 -8.29
CA VAL A 133 1.24 -8.46 -9.05
C VAL A 133 2.36 -7.98 -8.12
N MET A 134 2.08 -7.01 -7.26
CA MET A 134 3.02 -6.55 -6.24
C MET A 134 3.42 -7.69 -5.28
N LEU A 135 2.47 -8.51 -4.84
CA LEU A 135 2.75 -9.65 -3.96
C LEU A 135 3.62 -10.71 -4.65
N ALA A 136 3.47 -10.92 -5.96
CA ALA A 136 4.37 -11.79 -6.70
C ALA A 136 5.81 -11.25 -6.73
N ALA A 137 6.00 -9.94 -6.89
CA ALA A 137 7.30 -9.30 -6.79
C ALA A 137 7.89 -9.43 -5.37
N PHE A 138 7.08 -9.27 -4.33
CA PHE A 138 7.51 -9.49 -2.95
C PHE A 138 7.93 -10.94 -2.69
N TRP A 139 7.22 -11.92 -3.25
CA TRP A 139 7.64 -13.32 -3.18
C TRP A 139 8.98 -13.57 -3.87
N ALA A 140 9.20 -12.98 -5.06
CA ALA A 140 10.48 -13.07 -5.75
C ALA A 140 11.62 -12.48 -4.91
N MET A 141 11.37 -11.36 -4.23
CA MET A 141 12.30 -10.77 -3.26
C MET A 141 12.54 -11.72 -2.06
N CYS A 142 11.51 -12.33 -1.48
CA CYS A 142 11.65 -13.30 -0.38
C CYS A 142 12.64 -14.43 -0.76
N VAL A 143 12.41 -15.05 -1.92
CA VAL A 143 13.25 -16.14 -2.42
C VAL A 143 14.67 -15.65 -2.65
N SER A 144 14.85 -14.50 -3.30
CA SER A 144 16.17 -13.94 -3.55
C SER A 144 16.95 -13.60 -2.29
N LEU A 145 16.28 -13.15 -1.22
CA LEU A 145 16.91 -12.88 0.07
C LEU A 145 17.33 -14.17 0.76
N ALA A 146 16.47 -15.19 0.74
CA ALA A 146 16.78 -16.50 1.31
C ALA A 146 17.97 -17.17 0.60
N LEU A 147 18.06 -17.07 -0.73
CA LEU A 147 19.17 -17.61 -1.53
C LEU A 147 20.51 -16.89 -1.31
N ARG A 148 20.49 -15.69 -0.71
CA ARG A 148 21.68 -14.89 -0.39
C ARG A 148 22.00 -14.88 1.12
N ASP A 149 21.42 -15.81 1.87
CA ASP A 149 21.58 -15.95 3.33
C ASP A 149 21.10 -14.74 4.16
N TYR A 150 20.28 -13.84 3.59
CA TYR A 150 19.58 -12.78 4.33
C TYR A 150 18.34 -13.33 5.04
N THR A 151 18.55 -14.26 5.98
CA THR A 151 17.48 -15.04 6.62
C THR A 151 16.47 -14.16 7.35
N ASN A 152 16.93 -13.19 8.16
CA ASN A 152 16.04 -12.30 8.92
C ASN A 152 15.20 -11.39 7.99
N PRO A 153 15.78 -10.66 7.02
CA PRO A 153 15.00 -9.91 6.02
C PRO A 153 14.04 -10.78 5.21
N ALA A 154 14.43 -12.00 4.85
CA ALA A 154 13.55 -12.93 4.13
C ALA A 154 12.30 -13.28 4.95
N TRP A 155 12.44 -13.60 6.23
CA TRP A 155 11.28 -13.89 7.11
C TRP A 155 10.39 -12.67 7.34
N LEU A 156 10.97 -11.47 7.44
CA LEU A 156 10.19 -10.23 7.49
C LEU A 156 9.36 -10.05 6.20
N MET A 157 9.93 -10.35 5.04
CA MET A 157 9.19 -10.29 3.77
C MET A 157 8.10 -11.36 3.69
N VAL A 158 8.35 -12.58 4.17
CA VAL A 158 7.30 -13.62 4.27
C VAL A 158 6.15 -13.13 5.15
N ALA A 159 6.45 -12.57 6.32
CA ALA A 159 5.44 -11.99 7.20
C ALA A 159 4.66 -10.86 6.51
N CYS A 160 5.35 -9.95 5.81
CA CYS A 160 4.73 -8.88 5.02
C CYS A 160 3.73 -9.44 3.99
N VAL A 161 4.11 -10.48 3.24
CA VAL A 161 3.24 -11.08 2.23
C VAL A 161 2.04 -11.78 2.87
N LEU A 162 2.25 -12.55 3.93
CA LEU A 162 1.16 -13.23 4.64
C LEU A 162 0.17 -12.25 5.28
N LEU A 163 0.66 -11.14 5.86
CA LEU A 163 -0.19 -10.09 6.42
C LEU A 163 -1.03 -9.39 5.35
N ASN A 164 -0.45 -9.09 4.17
CA ASN A 164 -1.21 -8.57 3.04
C ASN A 164 -2.26 -9.56 2.54
N ALA A 165 -1.92 -10.85 2.43
CA ALA A 165 -2.87 -11.90 2.04
C ALA A 165 -4.03 -12.01 3.04
N ALA A 166 -3.73 -11.95 4.34
CA ALA A 166 -4.74 -11.90 5.40
C ALA A 166 -5.62 -10.65 5.28
N GLY A 167 -5.03 -9.48 4.98
CA GLY A 167 -5.77 -8.26 4.71
C GLY A 167 -6.74 -8.39 3.53
N ILE A 168 -6.30 -8.97 2.41
CA ILE A 168 -7.18 -9.26 1.27
C ILE A 168 -8.33 -10.19 1.69
N ALA A 169 -8.06 -11.23 2.47
CA ALA A 169 -9.09 -12.14 2.97
C ALA A 169 -10.11 -11.41 3.86
N VAL A 170 -9.67 -10.51 4.74
CA VAL A 170 -10.55 -9.65 5.55
C VAL A 170 -11.45 -8.79 4.66
N GLN A 171 -10.90 -8.16 3.63
CA GLN A 171 -11.67 -7.33 2.69
C GLN A 171 -12.71 -8.15 1.91
N LEU A 172 -12.36 -9.35 1.47
CA LEU A 172 -13.27 -10.23 0.72
C LEU A 172 -14.41 -10.78 1.58
N THR A 173 -14.09 -11.16 2.82
CA THR A 173 -15.06 -11.74 3.76
C THR A 173 -15.86 -10.69 4.53
N LYS A 174 -15.43 -9.42 4.48
CA LYS A 174 -15.94 -8.33 5.31
C LYS A 174 -15.92 -8.66 6.80
N LEU A 175 -14.88 -9.38 7.24
CA LEU A 175 -14.71 -9.77 8.64
C LEU A 175 -14.57 -8.52 9.53
N ALA A 176 -15.50 -8.33 10.46
CA ALA A 176 -15.55 -7.20 11.37
C ALA A 176 -15.55 -7.71 12.83
N PRO A 177 -14.44 -7.57 13.57
CA PRO A 177 -14.34 -8.04 14.96
C PRO A 177 -15.34 -7.38 15.92
N HIS A 178 -15.78 -6.15 15.64
CA HIS A 178 -16.67 -5.38 16.51
C HIS A 178 -17.53 -4.39 15.71
N PRO A 179 -18.75 -4.00 16.16
CA PRO A 179 -19.60 -3.07 15.41
C PRO A 179 -19.01 -1.67 15.15
N ARG A 180 -18.06 -1.24 16.00
CA ARG A 180 -17.29 0.01 15.83
C ARG A 180 -15.88 -0.21 15.25
N PHE A 181 -15.57 -1.43 14.85
CA PHE A 181 -14.29 -1.84 14.27
C PHE A 181 -14.56 -2.82 13.13
N ASN A 182 -14.76 -2.27 11.95
CA ASN A 182 -15.19 -2.95 10.75
C ASN A 182 -14.02 -3.63 10.00
N HIS A 183 -14.31 -4.14 8.80
CA HIS A 183 -13.34 -4.83 7.97
C HIS A 183 -12.24 -3.93 7.41
N ASN A 184 -12.51 -2.64 7.15
CA ASN A 184 -11.48 -1.67 6.76
C ASN A 184 -10.51 -1.45 7.92
N ASP A 185 -11.02 -1.31 9.14
CA ASP A 185 -10.19 -1.12 10.34
C ASP A 185 -9.22 -2.29 10.54
N LEU A 186 -9.74 -3.52 10.47
CA LEU A 186 -8.93 -4.72 10.59
C LEU A 186 -7.92 -4.84 9.44
N PHE A 187 -8.36 -4.53 8.22
CA PHE A 187 -7.50 -4.49 7.05
C PHE A 187 -6.34 -3.49 7.23
N HIS A 188 -6.61 -2.28 7.71
CA HIS A 188 -5.60 -1.25 7.95
C HIS A 188 -4.59 -1.66 9.03
N VAL A 189 -5.04 -2.31 10.11
CA VAL A 189 -4.12 -2.83 11.13
C VAL A 189 -3.16 -3.88 10.53
N LEU A 190 -3.69 -4.82 9.75
CA LEU A 190 -2.86 -5.83 9.07
C LEU A 190 -1.92 -5.19 8.04
N GLN A 191 -2.41 -4.19 7.30
CA GLN A 191 -1.62 -3.44 6.33
C GLN A 191 -0.48 -2.66 7.00
N LEU A 192 -0.74 -2.00 8.13
CA LEU A 192 0.28 -1.30 8.90
C LEU A 192 1.37 -2.26 9.39
N ALA A 193 0.97 -3.44 9.91
CA ALA A 193 1.92 -4.47 10.32
C ALA A 193 2.74 -4.98 9.12
N ALA A 194 2.12 -5.17 7.96
CA ALA A 194 2.82 -5.58 6.74
C ALA A 194 3.83 -4.52 6.27
N LEU A 195 3.44 -3.25 6.28
CA LEU A 195 4.30 -2.11 5.94
C LEU A 195 5.48 -1.98 6.91
N TRP A 196 5.27 -2.25 8.20
CA TRP A 196 6.34 -2.30 9.19
C TRP A 196 7.35 -3.43 8.89
N CYS A 197 6.86 -4.64 8.60
CA CYS A 197 7.72 -5.74 8.18
C CYS A 197 8.52 -5.42 6.91
N LEU A 198 7.87 -4.79 5.90
CA LEU A 198 8.53 -4.34 4.68
C LEU A 198 9.63 -3.30 4.99
N TYR A 199 9.30 -2.28 5.79
CA TYR A 199 10.25 -1.25 6.21
C TYR A 199 11.50 -1.86 6.88
N LEU A 200 11.30 -2.77 7.83
CA LEU A 200 12.40 -3.44 8.52
C LEU A 200 13.26 -4.29 7.56
N ALA A 201 12.62 -5.01 6.63
CA ALA A 201 13.34 -5.81 5.64
C ALA A 201 14.19 -4.94 4.71
N VAL A 202 13.60 -3.86 4.17
CA VAL A 202 14.29 -2.92 3.27
C VAL A 202 15.43 -2.21 4.00
N ARG A 203 15.21 -1.75 5.23
CA ARG A 203 16.25 -1.09 6.03
C ARG A 203 17.42 -2.02 6.34
N ALA A 204 17.20 -3.32 6.46
CA ALA A 204 18.25 -4.29 6.74
C ALA A 204 19.12 -4.63 5.51
N ILE A 205 18.69 -4.25 4.31
CA ILE A 205 19.39 -4.53 3.04
C ILE A 205 19.80 -3.26 2.28
N SER A 206 19.48 -2.09 2.83
CA SER A 206 19.93 -0.77 2.35
C SER A 206 21.18 -0.36 3.11
#